data_AF-T0RXL3-F1
#
_entry.id   AF-T0RXL3-F1
#
_cell.length_a   1.000
_cell.length_b   1.000
_cell.length_c   1.000
_cell.angle_alpha   90.00
_cell.angle_beta   90.00
_cell.angle_gamma   90.00
#
_symmetry.space_group_name_H-M   'P 1'
#
loop_
_entity.id
_entity.type
_entity.pdbx_description
1 polymer ?
#
loop_
_entity_poly.entity_id
_entity_poly.type
_entity_poly.pdbx_seq_one_letter_code
_entity_poly.pdbx_strand_id
1 'polypeptide(L)'
;DEWPVPEKPRPTHFQPLSSEQIVKLEEFLREEIDVAYKKDEIFQSARKSGVVSNKIGIDFWHRANPDPALPRFTDWHESLKNAIATIYSIHPNFPNNASNEDLAENGKFYIPKDLTYTNLTTTFKTLAKRMVMQNIPGYTSFVLEAPELTYTKLISYIYPDLRELIAIKIAICFETGWSPDITERIDPDDYIYDPIPMENDWVFIKSTKAKGASVNKKTRLREQRLMIHPSSKTDKYSAYNLIKLLVKRTSTLRKGHLYEKATTDLDVHPAFISLVVNAGLKF
;
A
#
# COMPACT_ATOMS: atom_id res chain seq x y z
N ASP A 1 52.41 4.28 9.09
CA ASP A 1 51.59 3.19 8.52
C ASP A 1 50.21 3.71 8.16
N GLU A 2 50.05 4.17 6.91
CA GLU A 2 48.73 4.47 6.36
C GLU A 2 48.06 3.14 6.01
N TRP A 3 46.92 2.87 6.66
CA TRP A 3 46.08 1.73 6.30
C TRP A 3 45.63 1.92 4.85
N PRO A 4 45.85 0.96 3.92
CA PRO A 4 45.37 1.09 2.54
C PRO A 4 43.84 1.00 2.55
N VAL A 5 43.17 2.13 2.71
CA VAL A 5 41.74 2.25 2.49
C VAL A 5 41.57 2.47 0.99
N PRO A 6 40.89 1.55 0.27
CA PRO A 6 40.57 1.77 -1.13
C PRO A 6 39.87 3.12 -1.30
N GLU A 7 40.25 3.90 -2.30
CA GLU A 7 39.52 5.14 -2.62
C GLU A 7 38.04 4.80 -2.83
N LYS A 8 37.15 5.58 -2.21
CA LYS A 8 35.72 5.44 -2.48
C LYS A 8 35.52 5.68 -3.99
N PRO A 9 34.76 4.81 -4.68
CA PRO A 9 34.51 5.00 -6.10
C PRO A 9 33.89 6.38 -6.31
N ARG A 10 34.47 7.14 -7.24
CA ARG A 10 33.90 8.42 -7.66
C ARG A 10 32.61 8.09 -8.42
N PRO A 11 31.47 8.71 -8.09
CA PRO A 11 30.22 8.43 -8.78
C PRO A 11 30.36 8.82 -10.26
N THR A 12 30.34 7.84 -11.16
CA THR A 12 30.42 8.08 -12.62
C THR A 12 29.07 8.41 -13.25
N HIS A 13 27.96 8.16 -12.53
CA HIS A 13 26.60 8.22 -13.08
C HIS A 13 25.55 8.86 -12.14
N PHE A 14 25.97 9.55 -11.07
CA PHE A 14 25.04 10.24 -10.18
C PHE A 14 25.28 11.75 -10.25
N GLN A 15 24.73 12.39 -11.28
CA GLN A 15 24.60 13.84 -11.25
C GLN A 15 23.48 14.20 -10.27
N PRO A 16 23.69 15.18 -9.37
CA PRO A 16 22.60 15.69 -8.54
C PRO A 16 21.49 16.24 -9.44
N LEU A 17 20.24 16.13 -8.97
CA LEU A 17 19.11 16.73 -9.68
C LEU A 17 19.34 18.25 -9.81
N SER A 18 19.01 18.80 -10.98
CA SER A 18 18.95 20.25 -11.14
C SER A 18 17.82 20.84 -10.30
N SER A 19 17.86 22.14 -10.02
CA SER A 19 16.79 22.82 -9.28
C SER A 19 15.41 22.63 -9.93
N GLU A 20 15.34 22.65 -11.27
CA GLU A 20 14.09 22.39 -12.01
C GLU A 20 13.59 20.95 -11.81
N GLN A 21 14.49 19.97 -11.81
CA GLN A 21 14.14 18.58 -11.56
C GLN A 21 13.67 18.37 -10.11
N ILE A 22 14.26 19.08 -9.15
CA ILE A 22 13.83 19.04 -7.74
C ILE A 22 12.40 19.59 -7.61
N VAL A 23 12.10 20.74 -8.21
CA VAL A 23 10.74 21.33 -8.18
C VAL A 23 9.71 20.36 -8.78
N LYS A 24 9.99 19.79 -9.95
CA LYS A 24 9.11 18.78 -10.58
C LYS A 24 8.90 17.55 -9.70
N LEU A 25 9.95 17.10 -9.01
CA LEU A 25 9.84 15.98 -8.08
C LEU A 25 8.99 16.36 -6.86
N GLU A 26 9.18 17.55 -6.27
CA GLU A 26 8.38 18.02 -5.15
C GLU A 26 6.89 18.14 -5.51
N GLU A 27 6.57 18.68 -6.68
CA GLU A 27 5.19 18.75 -7.19
C GLU A 27 4.58 17.35 -7.33
N PHE A 28 5.30 16.44 -8.00
CA PHE A 28 4.88 15.05 -8.14
C PHE A 28 4.64 14.37 -6.78
N LEU A 29 5.56 14.54 -5.82
CA LEU A 29 5.44 13.94 -4.49
C LEU A 29 4.21 14.48 -3.76
N ARG A 30 3.96 15.80 -3.83
CA ARG A 30 2.78 16.43 -3.20
C ARG A 30 1.49 15.87 -3.78
N GLU A 31 1.40 15.73 -5.10
CA GLU A 31 0.24 15.14 -5.77
C GLU A 31 -0.02 13.70 -5.33
N GLU A 32 1.02 12.85 -5.29
CA GLU A 32 0.89 11.46 -4.86
C GLU A 32 0.52 11.33 -3.38
N ILE A 33 1.06 12.19 -2.51
CA ILE A 33 0.71 12.24 -1.09
C ILE A 33 -0.75 12.66 -0.92
N ASP A 34 -1.22 13.65 -1.68
CA ASP A 34 -2.61 14.09 -1.63
C ASP A 34 -3.58 13.00 -2.11
N VAL A 35 -3.18 12.25 -3.14
CA VAL A 35 -3.91 11.05 -3.57
C VAL A 35 -3.96 10.00 -2.44
N ALA A 36 -2.86 9.78 -1.73
CA ALA A 36 -2.80 8.81 -0.62
C ALA A 36 -3.70 9.21 0.55
N TYR A 37 -3.72 10.49 0.95
CA TYR A 37 -4.66 11.01 1.94
C TYR A 37 -6.11 10.82 1.50
N LYS A 38 -6.44 11.18 0.25
CA LYS A 38 -7.79 11.01 -0.30
C LYS A 38 -8.21 9.54 -0.35
N LYS A 39 -7.30 8.61 -0.68
CA LYS A 39 -7.55 7.17 -0.63
C LYS A 39 -7.87 6.72 0.80
N ASP A 40 -7.12 7.17 1.81
CA ASP A 40 -7.42 6.88 3.23
C ASP A 40 -8.81 7.38 3.61
N GLU A 41 -9.14 8.63 3.32
CA GLU A 41 -10.45 9.21 3.65
C GLU A 41 -11.61 8.42 3.04
N ILE A 42 -11.51 8.08 1.76
CA ILE A 42 -12.52 7.28 1.06
C ILE A 42 -12.62 5.89 1.67
N PHE A 43 -11.50 5.25 1.98
CA PHE A 43 -11.47 3.93 2.62
C PHE A 43 -12.09 3.96 4.02
N GLN A 44 -11.75 4.94 4.86
CA GLN A 44 -12.35 5.08 6.19
C GLN A 44 -13.86 5.35 6.10
N SER A 45 -14.31 6.13 5.11
CA SER A 45 -15.74 6.34 4.86
C SER A 45 -16.44 5.05 4.44
N ALA A 46 -15.87 4.32 3.49
CA ALA A 46 -16.39 3.04 3.02
C ALA A 46 -16.49 2.01 4.16
N ARG A 47 -15.48 1.95 5.03
CA ARG A 47 -15.48 1.05 6.20
C ARG A 47 -16.58 1.38 7.21
N LYS A 48 -16.96 2.65 7.34
CA LYS A 48 -17.98 3.09 8.31
C LYS A 48 -19.40 2.98 7.77
N SER A 49 -19.63 3.25 6.49
CA SER A 49 -20.98 3.42 5.93
C SER A 49 -21.24 2.60 4.67
N GLY A 50 -20.29 1.81 4.20
CA GLY A 50 -20.47 0.97 3.01
C GLY A 50 -21.34 -0.25 3.31
N VAL A 51 -22.19 -0.60 2.36
CA VAL A 51 -23.04 -1.79 2.40
C VAL A 51 -22.34 -2.91 1.63
N VAL A 52 -22.15 -4.06 2.29
CA VAL A 52 -21.52 -5.24 1.71
C VAL A 52 -22.51 -5.93 0.77
N SER A 53 -22.09 -6.16 -0.47
CA SER A 53 -22.85 -6.98 -1.41
C SER A 53 -22.74 -8.46 -1.00
N ASN A 54 -23.81 -9.22 -1.24
CA ASN A 54 -23.80 -10.69 -1.11
C ASN A 54 -23.97 -11.39 -2.46
N LYS A 55 -23.94 -10.63 -3.57
CA LYS A 55 -24.23 -11.18 -4.90
C LYS A 55 -23.14 -12.15 -5.37
N ILE A 56 -23.58 -13.26 -5.93
CA ILE A 56 -22.77 -14.28 -6.60
C ILE A 56 -23.31 -14.55 -8.01
N GLY A 57 -22.60 -15.35 -8.81
CA GLY A 57 -22.96 -15.58 -10.21
C GLY A 57 -24.38 -16.10 -10.44
N ILE A 58 -24.90 -16.92 -9.53
CA ILE A 58 -26.26 -17.47 -9.65
C ILE A 58 -27.37 -16.43 -9.43
N ASP A 59 -27.04 -15.27 -8.85
CA ASP A 59 -27.99 -14.17 -8.62
C ASP A 59 -28.23 -13.33 -9.89
N PHE A 60 -27.64 -13.72 -11.02
CA PHE A 60 -27.76 -13.04 -12.29
C PHE A 60 -28.36 -13.96 -13.36
N TRP A 61 -29.14 -13.33 -14.23
CA TRP A 61 -29.67 -13.99 -15.41
C TRP A 61 -28.53 -14.51 -16.29
N HIS A 62 -28.63 -15.77 -16.71
CA HIS A 62 -27.71 -16.36 -17.69
C HIS A 62 -28.39 -17.49 -18.47
N ARG A 63 -27.84 -17.87 -19.62
CA ARG A 63 -28.49 -18.88 -20.50
C ARG A 63 -28.77 -20.22 -19.82
N ALA A 64 -27.92 -20.62 -18.86
CA ALA A 64 -28.09 -21.86 -18.11
C ALA A 64 -29.10 -21.76 -16.96
N ASN A 65 -29.48 -20.55 -16.52
CA ASN A 65 -30.56 -20.27 -15.58
C ASN A 65 -31.40 -19.08 -16.09
N PRO A 66 -32.32 -19.32 -17.05
CA PRO A 66 -33.05 -18.27 -17.73
C PRO A 66 -34.23 -17.74 -16.90
N ASP A 67 -34.03 -17.46 -15.61
CA ASP A 67 -35.06 -16.88 -14.74
C ASP A 67 -35.21 -15.37 -15.05
N PRO A 68 -36.33 -14.94 -15.65
CA PRO A 68 -36.53 -13.54 -16.05
C PRO A 68 -36.62 -12.56 -14.86
N ALA A 69 -36.80 -13.04 -13.63
CA ALA A 69 -36.78 -12.19 -12.43
C ALA A 69 -35.36 -11.76 -12.04
N LEU A 70 -34.33 -12.47 -12.51
CA LEU A 70 -32.94 -12.16 -12.17
C LEU A 70 -32.41 -10.96 -12.98
N PRO A 71 -31.64 -10.05 -12.34
CA PRO A 71 -30.99 -8.95 -13.05
C PRO A 71 -29.90 -9.45 -13.99
N ARG A 72 -29.62 -8.67 -15.04
CA ARG A 72 -28.45 -8.91 -15.90
C ARG A 72 -27.17 -8.53 -15.16
N PHE A 73 -26.12 -9.31 -15.35
CA PHE A 73 -24.80 -8.99 -14.78
C PHE A 73 -24.19 -7.70 -15.31
N THR A 74 -24.41 -7.43 -16.61
CA THR A 74 -24.02 -6.17 -17.23
C THR A 74 -24.68 -5.00 -16.54
N ASP A 75 -25.95 -5.13 -16.17
CA ASP A 75 -26.72 -4.02 -15.60
C ASP A 75 -26.58 -3.92 -14.08
N TRP A 76 -25.64 -4.68 -13.50
CA TRP A 76 -25.28 -4.51 -12.11
C TRP A 76 -24.29 -3.36 -11.95
N HIS A 77 -24.65 -2.42 -11.08
CA HIS A 77 -23.89 -1.23 -10.74
C HIS A 77 -23.76 -1.15 -9.22
N GLU A 78 -22.70 -0.51 -8.73
CA GLU A 78 -22.47 -0.30 -7.31
C GLU A 78 -21.69 0.99 -7.05
N SER A 79 -21.87 1.59 -5.87
CA SER A 79 -21.04 2.71 -5.44
C SER A 79 -19.62 2.27 -5.10
N LEU A 80 -18.66 3.19 -5.24
CA LEU A 80 -17.27 3.00 -4.86
C LEU A 80 -17.14 2.57 -3.40
N LYS A 81 -17.93 3.18 -2.50
CA LYS A 81 -17.91 2.87 -1.07
C LYS A 81 -18.33 1.43 -0.79
N ASN A 82 -19.41 0.97 -1.41
CA ASN A 82 -19.91 -0.40 -1.23
C ASN A 82 -18.99 -1.41 -1.90
N ALA A 83 -18.37 -1.07 -3.04
CA ALA A 83 -17.37 -1.91 -3.67
C ALA A 83 -16.14 -2.12 -2.78
N ILE A 84 -15.62 -1.03 -2.20
CA ILE A 84 -14.52 -1.06 -1.22
C ILE A 84 -14.92 -1.87 0.01
N ALA A 85 -16.09 -1.61 0.60
CA ALA A 85 -16.57 -2.32 1.78
C ALA A 85 -16.74 -3.82 1.54
N THR A 86 -17.27 -4.18 0.36
CA THR A 86 -17.45 -5.58 -0.04
C THR A 86 -16.10 -6.30 -0.16
N ILE A 87 -15.10 -5.70 -0.82
CA ILE A 87 -13.76 -6.29 -0.90
C ILE A 87 -13.11 -6.36 0.48
N TYR A 88 -13.24 -5.31 1.30
CA TYR A 88 -12.63 -5.30 2.64
C TYR A 88 -13.32 -6.26 3.62
N SER A 89 -14.58 -6.63 3.40
CA SER A 89 -15.34 -7.54 4.28
C SER A 89 -14.71 -8.92 4.47
N ILE A 90 -13.86 -9.35 3.53
CA ILE A 90 -13.15 -10.63 3.60
C ILE A 90 -11.84 -10.54 4.41
N HIS A 91 -11.43 -9.35 4.85
CA HIS A 91 -10.24 -9.17 5.68
C HIS A 91 -10.40 -9.91 7.02
N PRO A 92 -9.38 -10.64 7.51
CA PRO A 92 -8.02 -10.74 7.00
C PRO A 92 -7.76 -11.89 6.01
N ASN A 93 -8.79 -12.66 5.60
CA ASN A 93 -8.60 -13.84 4.74
C ASN A 93 -7.91 -13.48 3.41
N PHE A 94 -8.27 -12.35 2.81
CA PHE A 94 -7.51 -11.79 1.70
C PHE A 94 -7.04 -10.35 2.04
N PRO A 95 -5.81 -9.98 1.68
CA PRO A 95 -4.76 -10.82 1.09
C PRO A 95 -3.96 -11.60 2.16
N ASN A 96 -4.07 -11.22 3.44
CA ASN A 96 -3.10 -11.56 4.47
C ASN A 96 -3.02 -13.06 4.80
N ASN A 97 -4.13 -13.78 4.68
CA ASN A 97 -4.22 -15.21 4.98
C ASN A 97 -4.53 -16.07 3.76
N ALA A 98 -4.42 -15.51 2.55
CA ALA A 98 -4.70 -16.25 1.32
C ALA A 98 -3.60 -17.28 1.08
N SER A 99 -3.98 -18.55 0.98
CA SER A 99 -3.07 -19.63 0.57
C SER A 99 -2.81 -19.58 -0.94
N ASN A 100 -1.78 -20.32 -1.40
CA ASN A 100 -1.55 -20.49 -2.84
C ASN A 100 -2.76 -21.16 -3.52
N GLU A 101 -3.43 -22.09 -2.83
CA GLU A 101 -4.64 -22.75 -3.30
C GLU A 101 -5.82 -21.78 -3.42
N ASP A 102 -5.95 -20.80 -2.51
CA ASP A 102 -7.00 -19.79 -2.58
C ASP A 102 -6.80 -18.84 -3.78
N LEU A 103 -5.56 -18.66 -4.23
CA LEU A 103 -5.18 -17.80 -5.37
C LEU A 103 -5.09 -18.55 -6.70
N ALA A 104 -4.92 -19.88 -6.66
CA ALA A 104 -4.84 -20.74 -7.84
C ALA A 104 -6.16 -20.80 -8.61
N GLU A 105 -6.13 -21.33 -9.83
CA GLU A 105 -7.34 -21.51 -10.65
C GLU A 105 -8.43 -22.26 -9.86
N ASN A 106 -9.66 -21.72 -9.91
CA ASN A 106 -10.82 -22.13 -9.09
C ASN A 106 -10.77 -21.81 -7.58
N GLY A 107 -9.62 -21.37 -7.06
CA GLY A 107 -9.45 -20.90 -5.68
C GLY A 107 -10.38 -19.74 -5.30
N LYS A 108 -10.59 -19.49 -4.01
CA LYS A 108 -11.61 -18.55 -3.50
C LYS A 108 -11.43 -17.11 -3.99
N PHE A 109 -10.20 -16.69 -4.25
CA PHE A 109 -9.82 -15.35 -4.67
C PHE A 109 -9.34 -15.27 -6.13
N TYR A 110 -9.40 -16.38 -6.87
CA TYR A 110 -9.08 -16.39 -8.29
C TYR A 110 -10.17 -15.71 -9.12
N ILE A 111 -9.77 -14.72 -9.92
CA ILE A 111 -10.67 -13.99 -10.82
C ILE A 111 -10.73 -14.73 -12.17
N PRO A 112 -11.87 -15.31 -12.57
CA PRO A 112 -11.96 -16.06 -13.83
C PRO A 112 -11.70 -15.18 -15.05
N LYS A 113 -10.95 -15.70 -16.04
CA LYS A 113 -10.70 -15.02 -17.31
C LYS A 113 -11.96 -14.83 -18.14
N ASP A 114 -12.82 -15.84 -18.19
CA ASP A 114 -14.10 -15.80 -18.91
C ASP A 114 -15.27 -15.47 -17.98
N LEU A 115 -16.39 -14.99 -18.56
CA LEU A 115 -17.63 -14.79 -17.82
C LEU A 115 -18.42 -16.09 -17.77
N THR A 116 -18.02 -16.97 -16.85
CA THR A 116 -18.76 -18.20 -16.54
C THR A 116 -19.41 -18.04 -15.17
N TYR A 117 -20.73 -17.82 -15.15
CA TYR A 117 -21.51 -17.52 -13.94
C TYR A 117 -21.35 -18.56 -12.84
N THR A 118 -21.30 -19.85 -13.18
CA THR A 118 -21.07 -20.95 -12.22
C THR A 118 -19.71 -20.89 -11.54
N ASN A 119 -18.73 -20.18 -12.13
CA ASN A 119 -17.40 -20.01 -11.55
C ASN A 119 -17.31 -18.78 -10.62
N LEU A 120 -18.33 -17.92 -10.63
CA LEU A 120 -18.45 -16.75 -9.75
C LEU A 120 -19.05 -17.17 -8.40
N THR A 121 -18.36 -18.08 -7.70
CA THR A 121 -18.85 -18.76 -6.49
C THR A 121 -18.78 -17.91 -5.22
N THR A 122 -18.10 -16.77 -5.26
CA THR A 122 -17.95 -15.87 -4.11
C THR A 122 -18.24 -14.43 -4.53
N THR A 123 -18.69 -13.61 -3.59
CA THR A 123 -18.94 -12.19 -3.85
C THR A 123 -17.67 -11.48 -4.32
N PHE A 124 -16.52 -11.85 -3.75
CA PHE A 124 -15.22 -11.34 -4.20
C PHE A 124 -15.00 -11.58 -5.69
N LYS A 125 -15.16 -12.83 -6.17
CA LYS A 125 -14.99 -13.18 -7.59
C LYS A 125 -15.95 -12.41 -8.47
N THR A 126 -17.22 -12.36 -8.06
CA THR A 126 -18.30 -11.70 -8.81
C THR A 126 -18.03 -10.21 -8.98
N LEU A 127 -17.67 -9.52 -7.90
CA LEU A 127 -17.34 -8.10 -7.92
C LEU A 127 -16.06 -7.82 -8.69
N ALA A 128 -14.98 -8.57 -8.43
CA ALA A 128 -13.72 -8.40 -9.13
C ALA A 128 -13.89 -8.63 -10.64
N LYS A 129 -14.68 -9.64 -11.04
CA LYS A 129 -15.03 -9.88 -12.44
C LYS A 129 -15.79 -8.70 -13.04
N ARG A 130 -16.77 -8.16 -12.32
CA ARG A 130 -17.56 -7.01 -12.78
C ARG A 130 -16.72 -5.75 -12.96
N MET A 131 -15.76 -5.51 -12.06
CA MET A 131 -14.75 -4.44 -12.17
C MET A 131 -13.82 -4.62 -13.37
N VAL A 132 -13.35 -5.84 -13.65
CA VAL A 132 -12.53 -6.12 -14.85
C VAL A 132 -13.31 -5.80 -16.12
N MET A 133 -14.60 -6.12 -16.14
CA MET A 133 -15.46 -5.93 -17.32
C MET A 133 -15.88 -4.48 -17.57
N GLN A 134 -15.86 -3.60 -16.56
CA GLN A 134 -16.22 -2.19 -16.71
C GLN A 134 -15.38 -1.48 -17.79
N ASN A 135 -14.11 -1.84 -17.96
CA ASN A 135 -13.22 -1.21 -18.94
C ASN A 135 -13.26 -1.88 -20.33
N ILE A 136 -14.18 -2.82 -20.56
CA ILE A 136 -14.35 -3.49 -21.85
C ILE A 136 -15.43 -2.74 -22.64
N PRO A 137 -15.17 -2.32 -23.90
CA PRO A 137 -16.16 -1.67 -24.74
C PRO A 137 -17.47 -2.47 -24.84
N GLY A 138 -18.61 -1.79 -24.68
CA GLY A 138 -19.95 -2.39 -24.74
C GLY A 138 -20.50 -2.88 -23.40
N TYR A 139 -19.71 -2.85 -22.32
CA TYR A 139 -20.21 -3.04 -20.95
C TYR A 139 -20.52 -1.70 -20.30
N THR A 140 -21.57 -1.65 -19.48
CA THR A 140 -21.84 -0.48 -18.64
C THR A 140 -20.84 -0.42 -17.49
N SER A 141 -20.59 0.78 -16.98
CA SER A 141 -19.72 0.97 -15.82
C SER A 141 -20.33 0.34 -14.58
N PHE A 142 -19.53 -0.38 -13.80
CA PHE A 142 -19.96 -0.92 -12.52
C PHE A 142 -20.00 0.17 -11.46
N VAL A 143 -18.90 0.91 -11.31
CA VAL A 143 -18.80 2.08 -10.42
C VAL A 143 -19.10 3.34 -11.25
N LEU A 144 -20.35 3.79 -11.18
CA LEU A 144 -20.86 4.88 -12.01
C LEU A 144 -20.12 6.21 -11.75
N GLU A 145 -19.75 6.49 -10.50
CA GLU A 145 -18.99 7.70 -10.16
C GLU A 145 -17.53 7.68 -10.63
N ALA A 146 -17.01 6.51 -11.05
CA ALA A 146 -15.65 6.36 -11.54
C ALA A 146 -15.57 5.32 -12.69
N PRO A 147 -16.06 5.66 -13.91
CA PRO A 147 -16.07 4.75 -15.07
C PRO A 147 -14.70 4.23 -15.49
N GLU A 148 -13.64 5.00 -15.27
CA GLU A 148 -12.26 4.66 -15.62
C GLU A 148 -11.52 3.90 -14.49
N LEU A 149 -12.24 3.51 -13.43
CA LEU A 149 -11.65 2.82 -12.30
C LEU A 149 -11.31 1.38 -12.69
N THR A 150 -10.03 1.05 -12.64
CA THR A 150 -9.57 -0.34 -12.78
C THR A 150 -9.71 -1.09 -11.47
N TYR A 151 -9.78 -2.43 -11.54
CA TYR A 151 -9.77 -3.27 -10.34
C TYR A 151 -8.53 -3.00 -9.46
N THR A 152 -7.34 -2.85 -10.07
CA THR A 152 -6.10 -2.52 -9.36
C THR A 152 -6.20 -1.18 -8.62
N LYS A 153 -6.79 -0.15 -9.26
CA LYS A 153 -7.02 1.14 -8.60
C LYS A 153 -8.03 1.02 -7.46
N LEU A 154 -9.11 0.24 -7.61
CA LEU A 154 -10.06 -0.04 -6.53
C LEU A 154 -9.38 -0.68 -5.32
N ILE A 155 -8.56 -1.71 -5.56
CA ILE A 155 -7.78 -2.40 -4.54
C ILE A 155 -6.81 -1.43 -3.84
N SER A 156 -6.22 -0.48 -4.58
CA SER A 156 -5.31 0.52 -4.02
C SER A 156 -5.95 1.45 -2.98
N TYR A 157 -7.28 1.57 -2.95
CA TYR A 157 -7.96 2.28 -1.85
C TYR A 157 -7.80 1.57 -0.52
N ILE A 158 -7.74 0.23 -0.52
CA ILE A 158 -7.70 -0.61 0.70
C ILE A 158 -6.26 -0.89 1.12
N TYR A 159 -5.39 -1.13 0.15
CA TYR A 159 -4.00 -1.53 0.37
C TYR A 159 -3.08 -0.66 -0.47
N PRO A 160 -2.02 -0.07 0.12
CA PRO A 160 -1.13 0.84 -0.60
C PRO A 160 -0.39 0.11 -1.71
N ASP A 161 -0.27 0.77 -2.85
CA ASP A 161 0.53 0.31 -3.98
C ASP A 161 2.00 0.75 -3.84
N LEU A 162 2.88 0.20 -4.69
CA LEU A 162 4.31 0.53 -4.64
C LEU A 162 4.60 2.01 -4.91
N ARG A 163 3.81 2.66 -5.78
CA ARG A 163 4.01 4.06 -6.15
C ARG A 163 3.72 4.97 -4.96
N GLU A 164 2.62 4.71 -4.25
CA GLU A 164 2.24 5.37 -3.00
C GLU A 164 3.36 5.23 -1.95
N LEU A 165 3.87 4.01 -1.72
CA LEU A 165 4.94 3.78 -0.75
C LEU A 165 6.24 4.49 -1.13
N ILE A 166 6.64 4.44 -2.41
CA ILE A 166 7.85 5.09 -2.91
C ILE A 166 7.75 6.60 -2.78
N ALA A 167 6.60 7.19 -3.13
CA ALA A 167 6.39 8.63 -2.99
C ALA A 167 6.51 9.08 -1.53
N ILE A 168 5.83 8.41 -0.60
CA ILE A 168 5.91 8.71 0.83
C ILE A 168 7.36 8.54 1.34
N LYS A 169 8.04 7.45 0.94
CA LYS A 169 9.43 7.20 1.32
C LYS A 169 10.37 8.31 0.86
N ILE A 170 10.28 8.70 -0.42
CA ILE A 170 11.11 9.75 -0.99
C ILE A 170 10.83 11.07 -0.28
N ALA A 171 9.56 11.41 -0.05
CA ALA A 171 9.21 12.64 0.65
C ALA A 171 9.77 12.70 2.08
N ILE A 172 9.74 11.59 2.83
CA ILE A 172 10.41 11.49 4.15
C ILE A 172 11.92 11.72 4.00
N CYS A 173 12.58 11.12 3.01
CA CYS A 173 14.02 11.34 2.77
C CYS A 173 14.32 12.82 2.46
N PHE A 174 13.47 13.50 1.68
CA PHE A 174 13.64 14.91 1.34
C PHE A 174 13.46 15.82 2.55
N GLU A 175 12.45 15.59 3.39
CA GLU A 175 12.18 16.43 4.57
C GLU A 175 13.23 16.23 5.67
N THR A 176 13.70 15.00 5.87
CA THR A 176 14.63 14.65 6.96
C THR A 176 16.11 14.72 6.58
N GLY A 177 16.42 14.70 5.28
CA GLY A 177 17.77 14.42 4.78
C GLY A 177 18.28 13.01 5.11
N TRP A 178 17.41 12.11 5.58
CA TRP A 178 17.79 10.74 5.86
C TRP A 178 18.00 9.96 4.57
N SER A 179 19.04 9.13 4.57
CA SER A 179 19.29 8.22 3.47
C SER A 179 18.23 7.10 3.44
N PRO A 180 17.92 6.52 2.26
CA PRO A 180 16.86 5.52 2.14
C PRO A 180 16.97 4.32 3.09
N ASP A 181 18.19 3.94 3.50
CA ASP A 181 18.43 2.87 4.47
C ASP A 181 17.98 3.21 5.90
N ILE A 182 18.00 4.48 6.29
CA ILE A 182 17.49 4.98 7.57
C ILE A 182 15.97 5.03 7.51
N THR A 183 15.41 5.53 6.41
CA THR A 183 13.96 5.62 6.22
C THR A 183 13.30 4.24 6.24
N GLU A 184 13.90 3.22 5.61
CA GLU A 184 13.40 1.83 5.66
C GLU A 184 13.38 1.21 7.06
N ARG A 185 14.15 1.78 8.01
CA ARG A 185 14.27 1.29 9.39
C ARG A 185 13.37 2.02 10.38
N ILE A 186 12.52 2.92 9.90
CA ILE A 186 11.53 3.57 10.75
C ILE A 186 10.70 2.47 11.41
N ASP A 187 10.63 2.48 12.74
CA ASP A 187 9.75 1.59 13.47
C ASP A 187 8.35 2.22 13.49
N PRO A 188 7.33 1.59 12.87
CA PRO A 188 5.96 2.11 12.86
C PRO A 188 5.37 2.30 14.27
N ASP A 189 5.87 1.57 15.26
CA ASP A 189 5.37 1.57 16.63
C ASP A 189 6.23 2.44 17.57
N ASP A 190 7.46 2.79 17.19
CA ASP A 190 8.40 3.59 18.00
C ASP A 190 9.24 4.60 17.18
N TYR A 191 8.58 5.48 16.42
CA TYR A 191 9.26 6.53 15.65
C TYR A 191 9.28 7.90 16.33
N ILE A 192 8.76 8.05 17.56
CA ILE A 192 8.76 9.33 18.30
C ILE A 192 9.90 9.34 19.34
N TYR A 193 10.62 10.45 19.39
CA TYR A 193 11.65 10.71 20.39
C TYR A 193 11.08 11.58 21.52
N ASP A 194 10.51 10.90 22.52
CA ASP A 194 9.87 11.49 23.70
C ASP A 194 10.80 12.19 24.74
N PRO A 195 12.13 11.97 24.78
CA PRO A 195 12.98 12.64 25.79
C PRO A 195 13.11 14.17 25.69
N ILE A 196 12.59 14.81 24.64
CA ILE A 196 12.65 16.28 24.47
C ILE A 196 11.25 16.85 24.77
N PRO A 197 11.11 17.80 25.72
CA PRO A 197 9.84 18.46 25.99
C PRO A 197 9.23 19.02 24.71
N MET A 198 8.02 18.57 24.39
CA MET A 198 7.34 18.96 23.16
C MET A 198 6.74 20.35 23.30
N GLU A 199 7.30 21.34 22.60
CA GLU A 199 6.57 22.57 22.30
C GLU A 199 5.48 22.33 21.25
N ASN A 200 4.46 23.17 21.24
CA ASN A 200 3.11 22.83 20.76
C ASN A 200 3.03 22.35 19.28
N ASP A 201 3.95 22.76 18.40
CA ASP A 201 3.86 22.49 16.95
C ASP A 201 4.88 21.49 16.40
N TRP A 202 5.86 21.06 17.19
CA TRP A 202 6.95 20.19 16.72
C TRP A 202 7.00 18.86 17.46
N VAL A 203 7.50 17.84 16.77
CA VAL A 203 7.80 16.53 17.35
C VAL A 203 9.12 16.04 16.80
N PHE A 204 9.93 15.41 17.65
CA PHE A 204 11.16 14.79 17.21
C PHE A 204 10.84 13.35 16.78
N ILE A 205 11.08 13.05 15.52
CA ILE A 205 11.00 11.68 15.00
C ILE A 205 12.37 11.01 15.07
N LYS A 206 12.39 9.68 15.19
CA LYS A 206 13.62 8.90 15.27
C LYS A 206 13.60 7.69 14.33
N SER A 207 14.80 7.32 13.89
CA SER A 207 15.08 6.05 13.21
C SER A 207 16.54 5.65 13.46
N THR A 208 16.97 4.48 12.98
CA THR A 208 18.33 3.99 13.18
C THR A 208 19.10 3.88 11.87
N LYS A 209 20.38 4.25 11.91
CA LYS A 209 21.34 3.96 10.84
C LYS A 209 22.20 2.77 11.24
N ALA A 210 22.17 1.70 10.44
CA ALA A 210 23.15 0.64 10.56
C ALA A 210 24.50 1.11 9.97
N LYS A 211 25.57 1.10 10.77
CA LYS A 211 26.92 1.31 10.24
C LYS A 211 27.31 0.11 9.37
N GLY A 212 27.72 0.38 8.12
CA GLY A 212 28.24 -0.63 7.21
C GLY A 212 29.53 -1.24 7.75
N ALA A 213 29.60 -2.58 7.78
CA ALA A 213 30.80 -3.32 8.11
C ALA A 213 31.71 -3.37 6.87
N SER A 214 32.54 -2.36 6.68
CA SER A 214 33.71 -2.48 5.82
C SER A 214 34.88 -2.97 6.68
N VAL A 215 35.32 -4.20 6.37
CA VAL A 215 36.65 -4.79 6.66
C VAL A 215 36.89 -5.48 8.02
N ASN A 216 36.21 -5.18 9.13
CA ASN A 216 36.56 -5.83 10.40
C ASN A 216 35.39 -6.53 11.10
N LYS A 217 35.25 -7.85 10.89
CA LYS A 217 34.31 -8.71 11.66
C LYS A 217 34.69 -8.84 13.14
N LYS A 218 35.88 -8.37 13.56
CA LYS A 218 36.39 -8.48 14.93
C LYS A 218 36.08 -7.27 15.82
N THR A 219 35.59 -6.15 15.28
CA THR A 219 35.19 -5.00 16.11
C THR A 219 33.71 -5.13 16.47
N ARG A 220 33.40 -5.03 17.77
CA ARG A 220 32.02 -4.99 18.31
C ARG A 220 31.23 -3.73 17.89
N LEU A 221 31.74 -2.95 16.95
CA LEU A 221 31.20 -1.65 16.50
C LEU A 221 30.06 -1.81 15.48
N ARG A 222 29.13 -2.74 15.70
CA ARG A 222 27.80 -2.70 15.07
C ARG A 222 26.90 -1.72 15.83
N GLU A 223 27.40 -0.50 16.06
CA GLU A 223 26.63 0.53 16.73
C GLU A 223 25.61 1.09 15.73
N GLN A 224 24.33 0.76 15.95
CA GLN A 224 23.24 1.51 15.35
C GLN A 224 23.30 2.94 15.86
N ARG A 225 23.35 3.92 14.96
CA ARG A 225 23.28 5.33 15.34
C ARG A 225 21.82 5.75 15.31
N LEU A 226 21.31 6.24 16.44
CA LEU A 226 20.01 6.90 16.49
C LEU A 226 20.08 8.22 15.71
N MET A 227 19.16 8.38 14.77
CA MET A 227 18.98 9.57 13.96
C MET A 227 17.70 10.23 14.45
N ILE A 228 17.77 11.52 14.78
CA ILE A 228 16.64 12.29 15.31
C ILE A 228 16.44 13.49 14.39
N HIS A 229 15.19 13.82 14.09
CA HIS A 229 14.83 14.96 13.24
C HIS A 229 13.59 15.69 13.80
N PRO A 230 13.61 17.03 13.94
CA PRO A 230 12.41 17.79 14.27
C PRO A 230 11.46 17.85 13.06
N SER A 231 10.20 17.50 13.26
CA SER A 231 9.18 17.50 12.21
C SER A 231 7.89 18.16 12.70
N SER A 232 7.19 18.83 11.78
CA SER A 232 5.98 19.60 12.12
C SER A 232 4.78 18.68 12.41
N LYS A 233 3.96 19.03 13.40
CA LYS A 233 2.68 18.34 13.67
C LYS A 233 1.57 18.79 12.72
N THR A 234 1.67 19.99 12.15
CA THR A 234 0.59 20.65 11.41
C THR A 234 0.77 20.58 9.90
N ASP A 235 2.00 20.50 9.40
CA ASP A 235 2.25 20.33 7.98
C ASP A 235 1.92 18.89 7.54
N LYS A 236 0.96 18.74 6.63
CA LYS A 236 0.54 17.44 6.09
C LYS A 236 1.65 16.71 5.34
N TYR A 237 2.68 17.43 4.85
CA TYR A 237 3.83 16.87 4.13
C TYR A 237 5.08 16.66 5.00
N SER A 238 5.01 16.99 6.29
CA SER A 238 6.08 16.71 7.24
C SER A 238 6.34 15.20 7.38
N ALA A 239 7.59 14.81 7.65
CA ALA A 239 7.91 13.40 7.85
C ALA A 239 7.08 12.75 8.95
N TYR A 240 6.76 13.46 10.03
CA TYR A 240 5.86 12.98 11.07
C TYR A 240 4.47 12.59 10.52
N ASN A 241 3.81 13.49 9.78
CA ASN A 241 2.49 13.20 9.23
C ASN A 241 2.54 12.16 8.11
N LEU A 242 3.63 12.11 7.34
CA LEU A 242 3.87 11.08 6.33
C LEU A 242 4.06 9.69 6.94
N ILE A 243 4.81 9.55 8.05
CA ILE A 243 4.94 8.28 8.78
C ILE A 243 3.57 7.87 9.33
N LYS A 244 2.78 8.80 9.87
CA LYS A 244 1.41 8.49 10.34
C LYS A 244 0.50 8.03 9.21
N LEU A 245 0.54 8.70 8.05
CA LEU A 245 -0.21 8.29 6.87
C LEU A 245 0.22 6.88 6.45
N LEU A 246 1.53 6.61 6.37
CA LEU A 246 2.08 5.30 6.05
C LEU A 246 1.56 4.23 7.01
N VAL A 247 1.65 4.44 8.33
CA VAL A 247 1.17 3.50 9.35
C VAL A 247 -0.33 3.21 9.17
N LYS A 248 -1.14 4.25 8.92
CA LYS A 248 -2.58 4.08 8.65
C LYS A 248 -2.84 3.27 7.38
N ARG A 249 -2.24 3.67 6.27
CA ARG A 249 -2.43 3.04 4.94
C ARG A 249 -1.99 1.59 4.95
N THR A 250 -0.88 1.28 5.62
CA THR A 250 -0.34 -0.08 5.72
C THR A 250 -1.03 -0.95 6.78
N SER A 251 -1.83 -0.37 7.68
CA SER A 251 -2.40 -1.08 8.84
C SER A 251 -3.19 -2.35 8.49
N THR A 252 -3.85 -2.37 7.34
CA THR A 252 -4.62 -3.53 6.84
C THR A 252 -3.72 -4.71 6.48
N LEU A 253 -2.45 -4.46 6.12
CA LEU A 253 -1.45 -5.48 5.77
C LEU A 253 -0.59 -5.93 6.96
N ARG A 254 -0.63 -5.22 8.11
CA ARG A 254 0.16 -5.53 9.32
C ARG A 254 -0.43 -6.66 10.18
N LYS A 255 -1.03 -7.67 9.54
CA LYS A 255 -1.73 -8.77 10.23
C LYS A 255 -1.61 -10.06 9.41
N GLY A 256 -1.84 -11.19 10.07
CA GLY A 256 -1.88 -12.50 9.43
C GLY A 256 -0.49 -13.06 9.13
N HIS A 257 -0.47 -14.32 8.68
CA HIS A 257 0.76 -15.11 8.60
C HIS A 257 1.83 -14.51 7.67
N LEU A 258 1.42 -13.79 6.61
CA LEU A 258 2.35 -13.12 5.71
C LEU A 258 3.15 -12.00 6.40
N TYR A 259 2.47 -11.20 7.23
CA TYR A 259 3.13 -10.16 8.00
C TYR A 259 4.01 -10.75 9.11
N GLU A 260 3.52 -11.76 9.82
CA GLU A 260 4.27 -12.47 10.87
C GLU A 260 5.57 -13.09 10.32
N LYS A 261 5.50 -13.64 9.11
CA LYS A 261 6.67 -14.13 8.39
C LYS A 261 7.64 -12.99 8.09
N ALA A 262 7.16 -11.88 7.53
CA ALA A 262 8.01 -10.73 7.20
C ALA A 262 8.70 -10.14 8.45
N THR A 263 8.00 -10.05 9.59
CA THR A 263 8.60 -9.59 10.85
C THR A 263 9.65 -10.56 11.37
N THR A 264 9.42 -11.86 11.23
CA THR A 264 10.37 -12.89 11.66
C THR A 264 11.63 -12.89 10.78
N ASP A 265 11.46 -12.77 9.46
CA ASP A 265 12.56 -12.77 8.50
C ASP A 265 13.45 -11.52 8.62
N LEU A 266 12.86 -10.38 8.99
CA LEU A 266 13.56 -9.09 9.12
C LEU A 266 14.05 -8.77 10.53
N ASP A 267 13.56 -9.48 11.55
CA ASP A 267 13.79 -9.18 12.98
C ASP A 267 13.37 -7.75 13.38
N VAL A 268 12.42 -7.15 12.64
CA VAL A 268 11.83 -5.82 12.88
C VAL A 268 10.44 -5.71 12.25
N HIS A 269 9.64 -4.74 12.69
CA HIS A 269 8.37 -4.39 12.03
C HIS A 269 8.60 -3.56 10.76
N PRO A 270 8.28 -4.07 9.56
CA PRO A 270 8.54 -3.32 8.33
C PRO A 270 7.59 -2.11 8.21
N ALA A 271 8.14 -0.91 8.03
CA ALA A 271 7.35 0.30 7.83
C ALA A 271 6.66 0.35 6.46
N PHE A 272 7.32 -0.10 5.40
CA PHE A 272 6.85 0.00 4.01
C PHE A 272 6.37 -1.35 3.48
N ILE A 273 5.10 -1.67 3.70
CA ILE A 273 4.46 -2.90 3.20
C ILE A 273 3.36 -2.61 2.18
N SER A 274 3.35 -3.33 1.07
CA SER A 274 2.31 -3.27 0.02
C SER A 274 1.79 -4.66 -0.30
N LEU A 275 0.73 -4.75 -1.10
CA LEU A 275 0.26 -6.04 -1.65
C LEU A 275 1.35 -6.81 -2.39
N VAL A 276 2.17 -6.11 -3.17
CA VAL A 276 3.23 -6.73 -3.96
C VAL A 276 4.34 -7.26 -3.04
N VAL A 277 4.77 -6.44 -2.08
CA VAL A 277 5.89 -6.78 -1.18
C VAL A 277 5.48 -7.84 -0.15
N ASN A 278 4.27 -7.76 0.39
CA ASN A 278 3.82 -8.60 1.49
C ASN A 278 3.09 -9.87 1.03
N ALA A 279 2.31 -9.80 -0.06
CA ALA A 279 1.49 -10.92 -0.53
C ALA A 279 1.92 -11.47 -1.90
N GLY A 280 2.94 -10.87 -2.56
CA GLY A 280 3.37 -11.30 -3.89
C GLY A 280 2.34 -11.04 -5.00
N LEU A 281 1.25 -10.33 -4.69
CA LEU A 281 0.12 -10.12 -5.59
C LEU A 281 0.42 -8.93 -6.51
N LYS A 282 0.61 -9.22 -7.79
CA LYS A 282 0.69 -8.22 -8.86
C LYS A 282 -0.69 -8.16 -9.54
N PHE A 283 -1.34 -7.00 -9.46
CA PHE A 283 -2.59 -6.70 -10.15
C PHE A 283 -2.34 -5.73 -11.30
#